data_AF-A0A930XW92-F1
#
_entry.id   AF-A0A930XW92-F1
#
_cell.length_a   1.000
_cell.length_b   1.000
_cell.length_c   1.000
_cell.angle_alpha   90.00
_cell.angle_beta   90.00
_cell.angle_gamma   90.00
#
_symmetry.space_group_name_H-M   'P 1'
#
loop_
_entity.id
_entity.type
_entity.pdbx_description
1 polymer ?
#
loop_
_entity_poly.entity_id
_entity_poly.type
_entity_poly.pdbx_seq_one_letter_code
_entity_poly.pdbx_strand_id
1 'polypeptide(L)'
;EIEIEVVPGVCSPLAAVALLGLPLTCQAERLAILPALYHVRDLAQTLAWAEVVVLLKVSRVYSQVWTFLQQEQLLESSVVVEWVGHPHQRIYAPLTLHPQLELSYFSLLMIWKQPDRMTGILGLA
;
A
#
# COMPACT_ATOMS: atom_id res chain seq x y z
N GLU A 1 -4.83 42.59 0.10
CA GLU A 1 -4.51 41.15 0.24
C GLU A 1 -5.62 40.34 -0.43
N ILE A 2 -5.30 39.14 -0.90
CA ILE A 2 -6.29 38.20 -1.46
C ILE A 2 -6.52 37.10 -0.43
N GLU A 3 -7.77 36.77 -0.16
CA GLU A 3 -8.15 35.69 0.74
C GLU A 3 -7.96 34.32 0.06
N ILE A 4 -7.29 33.38 0.73
CA ILE A 4 -7.01 32.03 0.24
C ILE A 4 -7.52 31.04 1.29
N GLU A 5 -8.32 30.06 0.84
CA GLU A 5 -8.87 28.99 1.67
C GLU A 5 -8.46 27.61 1.11
N VAL A 6 -8.25 26.62 2.00
CA VAL A 6 -7.95 25.23 1.66
C VAL A 6 -9.10 24.33 2.09
N VAL A 7 -9.70 23.61 1.13
CA VAL A 7 -10.74 22.60 1.41
C VAL A 7 -10.10 21.21 1.45
N PRO A 8 -10.17 20.46 2.57
CA PRO A 8 -9.58 19.13 2.67
C PRO A 8 -10.33 18.11 1.81
N GLY A 9 -9.60 17.10 1.31
CA GLY A 9 -10.14 15.97 0.57
C GLY A 9 -9.81 14.63 1.22
N VAL A 10 -10.48 13.57 0.78
CA VAL A 10 -10.17 12.19 1.19
C VAL A 10 -8.90 11.73 0.48
N CYS A 11 -7.87 11.35 1.24
CA CYS A 11 -6.61 10.88 0.69
C CYS A 11 -6.70 9.42 0.18
N SER A 12 -5.90 9.10 -0.84
CA SER A 12 -5.93 7.78 -1.49
C SER A 12 -5.65 6.58 -0.56
N PRO A 13 -4.80 6.63 0.48
CA PRO A 13 -4.61 5.47 1.36
C PRO A 13 -5.87 5.10 2.16
N LEU A 14 -6.61 6.10 2.64
CA LEU A 14 -7.87 5.88 3.36
C LEU A 14 -8.98 5.40 2.42
N ALA A 15 -9.05 5.97 1.22
CA ALA A 15 -9.99 5.48 0.21
C ALA A 15 -9.65 4.05 -0.23
N ALA A 16 -8.36 3.70 -0.35
CA ALA A 16 -7.93 2.35 -0.71
C ALA A 16 -8.34 1.31 0.35
N VAL A 17 -8.10 1.56 1.64
CA VAL A 17 -8.48 0.59 2.69
C VAL A 17 -9.99 0.41 2.77
N ALA A 18 -10.75 1.48 2.56
CA ALA A 18 -12.20 1.44 2.56
C ALA A 18 -12.76 0.55 1.45
N LEU A 19 -12.13 0.58 0.25
CA LEU A 19 -12.47 -0.31 -0.86
C LEU A 19 -12.15 -1.79 -0.56
N LEU A 20 -11.10 -2.03 0.22
CA LEU A 20 -10.68 -3.37 0.64
C LEU A 20 -11.52 -3.91 1.81
N GLY A 21 -12.38 -3.09 2.42
CA GLY A 21 -13.08 -3.44 3.66
C GLY A 21 -12.12 -3.61 4.85
N LEU A 22 -10.95 -2.96 4.80
CA LEU A 22 -9.89 -3.06 5.81
C LEU A 22 -9.77 -1.76 6.62
N PRO A 23 -9.37 -1.85 7.91
CA PRO A 23 -8.82 -0.71 8.61
C PRO A 23 -7.41 -0.39 8.09
N LEU A 24 -7.04 0.88 8.05
CA LEU A 24 -5.66 1.28 7.72
C LEU A 24 -4.69 0.82 8.82
N THR A 25 -5.05 1.01 10.08
CA THR A 25 -4.29 0.59 11.27
C THR A 25 -5.24 0.06 12.35
N CYS A 26 -4.74 -0.78 13.25
CA CYS A 26 -5.45 -1.15 14.49
C CYS A 26 -4.50 -1.13 15.68
N GLN A 27 -5.06 -0.95 16.88
CA GLN A 27 -4.32 -0.98 18.15
C GLN A 27 -3.14 0.00 18.15
N ALA A 28 -1.94 -0.48 18.48
CA ALA A 28 -0.73 0.33 18.63
C ALA A 28 0.13 0.40 17.35
N GLU A 29 -0.43 0.05 16.19
CA GLU A 29 0.33 0.07 14.94
C GLU A 29 0.73 1.47 14.51
N ARG A 30 1.99 1.57 14.07
CA ARG A 30 2.55 2.77 13.48
C ARG A 30 2.38 2.71 11.97
N LEU A 31 1.84 3.79 11.41
CA LEU A 31 1.68 4.01 9.98
C LEU A 31 2.82 4.87 9.43
N ALA A 32 3.43 4.43 8.34
CA ALA A 32 4.31 5.24 7.52
C ALA A 32 3.73 5.40 6.11
N ILE A 33 3.60 6.64 5.62
CA ILE A 33 3.24 6.93 4.23
C ILE A 33 4.45 7.56 3.56
N LEU A 34 4.96 6.92 2.52
CA LEU A 34 6.17 7.35 1.81
C LEU A 34 5.86 7.50 0.32
N PRO A 35 6.50 8.46 -0.38
CA PRO A 35 6.61 8.34 -1.82
C PRO A 35 7.37 7.04 -2.16
N ALA A 36 7.16 6.51 -3.36
CA ALA A 36 7.90 5.37 -3.87
C ALA A 36 9.40 5.58 -3.63
N LEU A 37 9.96 4.71 -2.80
CA LEU A 37 11.34 4.80 -2.35
C LEU A 37 12.25 4.35 -3.48
N TYR A 38 13.22 5.20 -3.83
CA TYR A 38 14.22 4.86 -4.85
C TYR A 38 15.19 3.79 -4.37
N HIS A 39 15.27 3.57 -3.05
CA HIS A 39 16.16 2.59 -2.44
C HIS A 39 15.40 1.64 -1.51
N VAL A 40 15.53 0.34 -1.78
CA VAL A 40 14.95 -0.74 -0.96
C VAL A 40 15.38 -0.66 0.52
N ARG A 41 16.58 -0.13 0.79
CA ARG A 41 17.08 0.07 2.17
C ARG A 41 16.16 0.96 3.00
N ASP A 42 15.57 1.97 2.39
CA ASP A 42 14.67 2.90 3.08
C ASP A 42 13.37 2.18 3.48
N LEU A 43 12.93 1.21 2.67
CA LEU A 43 11.76 0.38 2.97
C LEU A 43 12.05 -0.55 4.14
N ALA A 44 13.21 -1.20 4.16
CA ALA A 44 13.65 -2.03 5.28
C ALA A 44 13.75 -1.22 6.59
N GLN A 45 14.35 -0.03 6.53
CA GLN A 45 14.43 0.86 7.70
C GLN A 45 13.05 1.30 8.17
N THR A 46 12.12 1.57 7.25
CA THR A 46 10.74 1.92 7.60
C THR A 46 10.05 0.75 8.29
N LEU A 47 10.11 -0.45 7.72
CA LEU A 47 9.47 -1.64 8.28
C LEU A 47 10.11 -2.08 9.61
N ALA A 48 11.30 -1.59 9.96
CA ALA A 48 11.87 -1.80 11.29
C ALA A 48 11.06 -1.12 12.41
N TRP A 49 10.35 -0.01 12.10
CA TRP A 49 9.58 0.75 13.08
C TRP A 49 8.12 0.98 12.72
N ALA A 50 7.65 0.66 11.51
CA ALA A 50 6.24 0.80 11.15
C ALA A 50 5.61 -0.57 10.92
N GLU A 51 4.43 -0.79 11.48
CA GLU A 51 3.64 -2.01 11.27
C GLU A 51 2.84 -1.95 9.96
N VAL A 52 2.45 -0.74 9.55
CA VAL A 52 1.75 -0.48 8.29
C VAL A 52 2.54 0.53 7.46
N VAL A 53 2.83 0.17 6.22
CA VAL A 53 3.56 1.02 5.28
C VAL A 53 2.74 1.22 4.01
N VAL A 54 2.60 2.47 3.58
CA VAL A 54 1.98 2.84 2.31
C VAL A 54 3.03 3.50 1.42
N LEU A 55 3.27 2.92 0.26
CA LEU A 55 4.14 3.47 -0.78
C LEU A 55 3.27 4.10 -1.88
N LEU A 56 3.37 5.42 -2.04
CA LEU A 56 2.67 6.16 -3.09
C LEU A 56 3.45 6.09 -4.41
N LYS A 57 2.76 6.01 -5.55
CA LYS A 57 3.35 6.06 -6.90
C LYS A 57 4.33 4.90 -7.15
N VAL A 58 3.98 3.69 -6.70
CA VAL A 58 4.88 2.53 -6.65
C VAL A 58 5.32 2.02 -8.04
N SER A 59 4.71 2.51 -9.12
CA SER A 59 4.93 2.00 -10.48
C SER A 59 6.38 1.83 -10.91
N ARG A 60 7.24 2.80 -10.62
CA ARG A 60 8.65 2.74 -11.05
C ARG A 60 9.51 1.77 -10.25
N VAL A 61 9.09 1.42 -9.05
CA VAL A 61 9.88 0.64 -8.09
C VAL A 61 9.24 -0.70 -7.76
N TYR A 62 8.12 -1.03 -8.41
CA TYR A 62 7.31 -2.22 -8.10
C TYR A 62 8.13 -3.50 -8.12
N SER A 63 8.93 -3.74 -9.15
CA SER A 63 9.75 -4.95 -9.26
C SER A 63 10.74 -5.09 -8.08
N GLN A 64 11.40 -4.01 -7.70
CA GLN A 64 12.36 -4.00 -6.58
C GLN A 64 11.66 -4.22 -5.24
N VAL A 65 10.53 -3.53 -5.02
CA VAL A 65 9.72 -3.68 -3.81
C VAL A 65 9.14 -5.10 -3.72
N TRP A 66 8.65 -5.65 -4.82
CA TRP A 66 8.10 -7.01 -4.87
C TRP A 66 9.16 -8.03 -4.49
N THR A 67 10.38 -7.94 -5.05
CA THR A 67 11.50 -8.83 -4.67
C THR A 67 11.84 -8.71 -3.20
N PHE A 68 11.84 -7.49 -2.64
CA PHE A 68 12.05 -7.28 -1.21
C PHE A 68 10.93 -7.93 -0.36
N LEU A 69 9.66 -7.70 -0.71
CA LEU A 69 8.53 -8.30 0.00
C LEU A 69 8.54 -9.83 -0.08
N GLN A 70 9.03 -10.39 -1.19
CA GLN A 70 9.22 -11.84 -1.32
C GLN A 70 10.24 -12.37 -0.30
N GLN A 71 11.38 -11.68 -0.15
CA GLN A 71 12.43 -12.05 0.79
C GLN A 71 11.95 -11.95 2.25
N GLU A 72 11.15 -10.92 2.55
CA GLU A 72 10.59 -10.68 3.88
C GLU A 72 9.29 -11.45 4.16
N GLN A 73 8.80 -12.26 3.23
CA GLN A 73 7.55 -13.04 3.35
C GLN A 73 6.30 -12.16 3.58
N LEU A 74 6.28 -10.95 3.00
CA LEU A 74 5.22 -9.95 3.15
C LEU A 74 4.26 -9.85 1.95
N LEU A 75 4.43 -10.69 0.92
CA LEU A 75 3.61 -10.64 -0.29
C LEU A 75 2.13 -10.97 -0.05
N GLU A 76 1.85 -11.93 0.84
CA GLU A 76 0.49 -12.31 1.24
C GLU A 76 -0.23 -11.20 2.00
N SER A 77 0.53 -10.37 2.72
CA SER A 77 0.04 -9.25 3.51
C SER A 77 0.24 -7.89 2.83
N SER A 78 0.29 -7.88 1.49
CA SER A 78 0.47 -6.66 0.69
C SER A 78 -0.54 -6.56 -0.43
N VAL A 79 -0.92 -5.33 -0.76
CA VAL A 79 -1.91 -5.02 -1.80
C VAL A 79 -1.44 -3.82 -2.62
N VAL A 80 -1.62 -3.87 -3.94
CA VAL A 80 -1.52 -2.68 -4.80
C VAL A 80 -2.92 -2.24 -5.22
N VAL A 81 -3.20 -0.95 -5.13
CA VAL A 81 -4.40 -0.34 -5.68
C VAL A 81 -4.01 0.74 -6.68
N GLU A 82 -4.56 0.66 -7.89
CA GLU A 82 -4.45 1.70 -8.91
C GLU A 82 -5.75 2.48 -9.03
N TRP A 83 -5.62 3.78 -9.30
CA TRP A 83 -6.75 4.64 -9.66
C TRP A 83 -7.92 4.55 -8.66
N VAL A 84 -7.59 4.61 -7.36
CA VAL A 84 -8.53 4.56 -6.24
C VAL A 84 -9.73 5.51 -6.48
N GLY A 85 -10.94 4.97 -6.51
CA GLY A 85 -12.18 5.72 -6.72
C GLY A 85 -12.47 6.13 -8.17
N HIS A 86 -11.61 5.77 -9.13
CA HIS A 86 -11.81 6.04 -10.55
C HIS A 86 -12.51 4.86 -11.25
N PRO A 87 -13.21 5.06 -12.39
CA PRO A 87 -13.72 3.97 -13.22
C PRO A 87 -12.68 2.95 -13.74
N HIS A 88 -11.38 3.27 -13.65
CA HIS A 88 -10.27 2.40 -14.05
C HIS A 88 -9.56 1.77 -12.85
N GLN A 89 -10.19 1.78 -11.68
CA GLN A 89 -9.63 1.20 -10.46
C GLN A 89 -9.24 -0.26 -10.65
N ARG A 90 -8.07 -0.63 -10.13
CA ARG A 90 -7.61 -2.03 -10.08
C ARG A 90 -7.05 -2.34 -8.71
N ILE A 91 -7.31 -3.55 -8.24
CA ILE A 91 -6.78 -4.09 -6.97
C ILE A 91 -6.01 -5.35 -7.31
N TYR A 92 -4.79 -5.45 -6.80
CA TYR A 92 -3.89 -6.60 -6.97
C TYR A 92 -3.56 -7.16 -5.59
N ALA A 93 -4.11 -8.34 -5.28
CA ALA A 93 -4.01 -8.99 -3.98
C ALA A 93 -4.30 -10.49 -4.08
N PRO A 94 -3.59 -11.36 -3.34
CA PRO A 94 -2.29 -11.08 -2.71
C PRO A 94 -1.21 -10.83 -3.78
N LEU A 95 -0.11 -10.16 -3.42
CA LEU A 95 0.95 -9.88 -4.41
C LEU A 95 1.74 -11.13 -4.84
N THR A 96 1.54 -12.28 -4.18
CA THR A 96 2.10 -13.57 -4.62
C THR A 96 1.63 -13.95 -6.03
N LEU A 97 0.44 -13.51 -6.45
CA LEU A 97 -0.11 -13.75 -7.79
C LEU A 97 0.37 -12.73 -8.85
N HIS A 98 1.12 -11.71 -8.44
CA HIS A 98 1.44 -10.54 -9.26
C HIS A 98 2.94 -10.20 -9.27
N PRO A 99 3.85 -11.13 -9.64
CA PRO A 99 5.29 -10.87 -9.64
C PRO A 99 5.72 -9.74 -10.57
N GLN A 100 4.91 -9.42 -11.57
CA GLN A 100 5.14 -8.36 -12.53
C GLN A 100 3.85 -7.61 -12.77
N LEU A 101 3.90 -6.27 -12.69
CA LEU A 101 2.79 -5.39 -13.01
C LEU A 101 3.33 -4.15 -13.74
N GLU A 102 2.63 -3.75 -14.79
CA GLU A 102 2.81 -2.44 -15.42
C GLU A 102 1.82 -1.46 -14.80
N LEU A 103 2.29 -0.69 -13.82
CA LEU A 103 1.45 0.19 -13.03
C LEU A 103 1.51 1.65 -13.53
N SER A 104 0.39 2.35 -13.37
CA SER A 104 0.20 3.79 -13.47
C SER A 104 0.91 4.55 -12.35
N TYR A 105 1.17 5.84 -12.58
CA TYR A 105 1.58 6.78 -11.53
C TYR A 105 0.57 6.85 -10.36
N PHE A 106 -0.72 6.66 -10.63
CA PHE A 106 -1.78 6.64 -9.62
C PHE A 106 -1.93 5.27 -8.94
N SER A 107 -0.80 4.64 -8.63
CA SER A 107 -0.73 3.40 -7.88
C SER A 107 -0.26 3.66 -6.45
N LEU A 108 -0.75 2.88 -5.51
CA LEU A 108 -0.18 2.80 -4.17
C LEU A 108 -0.06 1.34 -3.74
N LEU A 109 0.98 1.03 -2.99
CA LEU A 109 1.22 -0.28 -2.39
C LEU A 109 1.07 -0.16 -0.89
N MET A 110 0.31 -1.06 -0.29
CA MET A 110 0.11 -1.17 1.14
C MET A 110 0.71 -2.47 1.65
N ILE A 111 1.41 -2.37 2.77
CA ILE A 111 2.13 -3.47 3.41
C ILE A 111 1.68 -3.51 4.87
N TRP A 112 1.21 -4.67 5.32
CA TRP A 112 0.96 -4.94 6.73
C TRP A 112 1.95 -6.00 7.21
N LYS A 113 2.69 -5.72 8.28
CA LYS A 113 3.63 -6.69 8.85
C LYS A 113 2.95 -7.88 9.54
N GLN A 114 1.68 -7.73 9.93
CA GLN A 114 0.90 -8.77 10.58
C GLN A 114 -0.08 -9.40 9.57
N PRO A 115 0.15 -10.65 9.10
CA PRO A 115 -0.61 -11.27 8.02
C PRO A 115 -2.03 -11.70 8.41
N ASP A 116 -2.32 -11.89 9.71
CA ASP A 116 -3.62 -12.37 10.24
C ASP A 116 -4.82 -11.49 9.84
N ARG A 117 -4.57 -10.31 9.27
CA ARG A 117 -5.59 -9.35 8.81
C ARG A 117 -6.18 -9.67 7.46
N MET A 118 -5.46 -10.36 6.58
CA MET A 118 -5.95 -10.68 5.23
C MET A 118 -6.77 -11.98 5.20
N THR A 119 -6.69 -12.78 6.27
CA THR A 119 -7.38 -14.08 6.42
C THR A 119 -8.91 -13.95 6.34
N GLY A 120 -9.49 -12.84 6.80
CA GLY A 120 -10.93 -12.59 6.69
C GLY A 120 -11.43 -12.16 5.32
N ILE A 121 -10.53 -11.76 4.40
CA ILE A 121 -10.89 -11.00 3.17
C ILE A 121 -10.47 -11.73 1.90
N LEU A 122 -9.41 -12.55 1.93
CA LEU A 122 -9.04 -13.42 0.81
C LEU A 122 -9.87 -14.72 0.75
N GLY A 123 -10.83 -14.92 1.65
CA GLY A 123 -11.60 -16.16 1.72
C GLY A 123 -10.77 -17.39 2.09
N LEU A 124 -9.59 -17.19 2.68
CA LEU A 124 -8.72 -18.25 3.21
C LEU A 124 -9.17 -18.61 4.63
N ALA A 125 -10.32 -19.26 4.74
CA ALA A 125 -10.73 -20.02 5.92
C ALA A 125 -10.89 -21.50 5.52
#